data_AF-A0A968IYU3-F1
#
_entry.id   AF-A0A968IYU3-F1
#
_cell.length_a   1.000
_cell.length_b   1.000
_cell.length_c   1.000
_cell.angle_alpha   90.00
_cell.angle_beta   90.00
_cell.angle_gamma   90.00
#
_symmetry.space_group_name_H-M   'P 1'
#
loop_
_entity.id
_entity.type
_entity.pdbx_description
1 polymer ?
#
loop_
_entity_poly.entity_id
_entity_poly.type
_entity_poly.pdbx_seq_one_letter_code
_entity_poly.pdbx_strand_id
1 'polypeptide(L)'
;MSISKKPKTKPQKSEASVQKLIDRGGSPASSANNKKDKREIIPVSLRLPSELSRRIEAVLQKRAFKLPRHTWILEAVIEKLEREEE
;
A
#
# COMPACT_ATOMS: atom_id res chain seq x y z
N MET A 1 7.82 -48.54 -19.04
CA MET A 1 9.07 -47.75 -19.06
C MET A 1 8.84 -46.49 -19.86
N SER A 2 8.91 -45.31 -19.25
CA SER A 2 8.66 -44.01 -19.88
C SER A 2 9.98 -43.32 -20.22
N ILE A 3 10.22 -43.11 -21.52
CA ILE A 3 11.37 -42.34 -22.03
C ILE A 3 11.11 -40.83 -21.87
N SER A 4 11.60 -40.23 -20.80
CA SER A 4 11.63 -38.76 -20.67
C SER A 4 12.65 -38.18 -21.66
N LYS A 5 12.16 -37.40 -22.64
CA LYS A 5 13.02 -36.62 -23.54
C LYS A 5 13.80 -35.57 -22.74
N LYS A 6 15.12 -35.49 -22.94
CA LYS A 6 15.96 -34.44 -22.35
C LYS A 6 15.47 -33.06 -22.79
N PRO A 7 15.38 -32.06 -21.89
CA PRO A 7 14.95 -30.72 -22.25
C PRO A 7 15.96 -30.10 -23.23
N LYS A 8 15.45 -29.53 -24.33
CA LYS A 8 16.29 -28.84 -25.32
C LYS A 8 16.85 -27.55 -24.72
N THR A 9 18.14 -27.35 -24.87
CA THR A 9 18.87 -26.13 -24.48
C THR A 9 18.23 -24.91 -25.14
N LYS A 10 17.88 -23.90 -24.33
CA LYS A 10 17.30 -22.65 -24.82
C LYS A 10 18.31 -21.94 -25.74
N PRO A 11 17.88 -21.34 -26.86
CA PRO A 11 18.77 -20.56 -27.72
C PRO A 11 19.38 -19.41 -26.91
N GLN A 12 20.69 -19.21 -27.07
CA GLN A 12 21.41 -18.07 -26.49
C GLN A 12 20.71 -16.79 -26.94
N LYS A 13 20.31 -15.95 -25.97
CA LYS A 13 19.71 -14.65 -26.27
C LYS A 13 20.70 -13.85 -27.11
N SER A 14 20.22 -13.27 -28.20
CA SER A 14 21.05 -12.44 -29.07
C SER A 14 21.61 -11.25 -28.31
N GLU A 15 22.82 -10.82 -28.66
CA GLU A 15 23.48 -9.66 -28.03
C GLU A 15 22.62 -8.41 -28.11
N ALA A 16 21.86 -8.22 -29.20
CA ALA A 16 20.89 -7.13 -29.34
C ALA A 16 19.75 -7.19 -28.29
N SER A 17 19.35 -8.38 -27.85
CA SER A 17 18.35 -8.56 -26.79
C SER A 17 18.94 -8.29 -25.41
N VAL A 18 20.22 -8.59 -25.22
CA VAL A 18 20.98 -8.29 -23.99
C VAL A 18 21.23 -6.79 -23.89
N GLN A 19 21.63 -6.15 -24.99
CA GLN A 19 21.85 -4.71 -25.06
C GLN A 19 20.56 -3.94 -24.79
N LYS A 20 19.43 -4.34 -25.41
CA LYS A 20 18.11 -3.78 -25.09
C LYS A 20 17.72 -3.93 -23.62
N LEU A 21 18.17 -4.98 -22.93
CA LEU A 21 17.91 -5.19 -21.51
C LEU A 21 18.80 -4.29 -20.64
N ILE A 22 20.05 -4.09 -21.04
CA ILE A 22 21.03 -3.21 -20.37
C ILE A 22 20.62 -1.75 -20.55
N ASP A 23 20.27 -1.34 -21.76
CA ASP A 23 19.80 0.01 -22.09
C ASP A 23 18.47 0.34 -21.39
N ARG A 24 17.66 -0.69 -21.09
CA ARG A 24 16.44 -0.57 -20.27
C ARG A 24 16.75 -0.30 -18.78
N GLY A 25 18.04 -0.35 -18.40
CA GLY A 25 18.65 0.25 -17.22
C GLY A 25 17.71 0.34 -16.03
N GLY A 26 17.54 -0.77 -15.30
CA GLY A 26 17.02 -0.85 -13.92
C GLY A 26 15.95 0.16 -13.51
N SER A 27 15.07 0.57 -14.42
CA SER A 27 14.13 1.64 -14.13
C SER A 27 13.27 1.16 -12.98
N PRO A 28 13.21 1.88 -11.85
CA PRO A 28 12.25 1.53 -10.81
C PRO A 28 10.90 1.45 -11.50
N ALA A 29 10.08 0.45 -11.16
CA ALA A 29 8.74 0.35 -11.70
C ALA A 29 8.10 1.73 -11.53
N SER A 30 7.99 2.47 -12.65
CA SER A 30 7.40 3.80 -12.64
C SER A 30 6.08 3.60 -11.96
N SER A 31 5.96 4.18 -10.76
CA SER A 31 4.82 4.04 -9.87
C SER A 31 3.61 4.13 -10.76
N ALA A 32 2.93 2.99 -10.95
CA ALA A 32 1.87 2.86 -11.91
C ALA A 32 0.91 4.01 -11.65
N ASN A 33 0.98 5.04 -12.49
CA ASN A 33 0.15 6.22 -12.42
C ASN A 33 -1.22 5.88 -13.03
N ASN A 34 -1.72 4.72 -12.63
CA ASN A 34 -3.04 4.20 -12.89
C ASN A 34 -3.83 4.42 -11.62
N LYS A 35 -4.45 5.60 -11.52
CA LYS A 35 -5.83 5.80 -11.02
C LYS A 35 -6.14 7.30 -11.02
N LYS A 36 -6.75 7.76 -12.11
CA LYS A 36 -7.43 9.07 -12.19
C LYS A 36 -8.72 9.17 -11.34
N ASP A 37 -9.04 8.15 -10.52
CA ASP A 37 -10.23 8.13 -9.65
C ASP A 37 -9.93 7.76 -8.19
N LYS A 38 -8.66 7.65 -7.78
CA LYS A 38 -8.34 7.52 -6.35
C LYS A 38 -8.25 8.92 -5.76
N ARG A 39 -9.11 9.23 -4.78
CA ARG A 39 -8.91 10.36 -3.87
C ARG A 39 -7.44 10.41 -3.48
N GLU A 40 -6.85 11.59 -3.54
CA GLU A 40 -5.47 11.80 -3.11
C GLU A 40 -5.38 11.50 -1.61
N ILE A 41 -4.76 10.37 -1.27
CA ILE A 41 -4.59 9.94 0.12
C ILE A 41 -3.20 10.37 0.56
N ILE A 42 -3.15 11.31 1.51
CA ILE A 42 -1.90 11.77 2.11
C ILE A 42 -1.67 10.98 3.41
N PRO A 43 -0.60 10.17 3.52
CA PRO A 43 -0.28 9.48 4.77
C PRO A 43 0.23 10.48 5.81
N VAL A 44 -0.33 10.41 7.03
CA VAL A 44 0.07 11.28 8.14
C VAL A 44 0.63 10.42 9.28
N SER A 45 1.83 10.75 9.75
CA SER A 45 2.42 10.16 10.95
C SER A 45 2.18 11.09 12.15
N LEU A 46 1.56 10.55 13.21
CA LEU A 46 1.19 11.33 14.40
C LEU A 46 1.88 10.75 15.63
N ARG A 47 2.50 11.64 16.42
CA ARG A 47 2.98 11.30 17.76
C ARG A 47 1.90 11.66 18.77
N LEU A 48 1.42 10.67 19.51
CA LEU A 48 0.39 10.84 20.53
C LEU A 48 0.97 10.52 21.91
N PRO A 49 0.62 11.29 22.95
CA PRO A 49 0.84 10.90 24.33
C PRO A 49 0.25 9.51 24.61
N SER A 50 0.95 8.71 25.42
CA SER A 50 0.54 7.34 25.77
C SER A 50 -0.87 7.29 26.34
N GLU A 51 -1.20 8.25 27.20
CA GLU A 51 -2.49 8.35 27.87
C GLU A 51 -3.64 8.55 26.88
N LEU A 52 -3.45 9.38 25.85
CA LEU A 52 -4.46 9.56 24.80
C LEU A 52 -4.63 8.29 23.97
N SER A 53 -3.54 7.62 23.62
CA SER A 53 -3.63 6.34 22.90
C SER A 53 -4.38 5.28 23.70
N ARG A 54 -4.17 5.21 25.02
CA ARG A 54 -4.89 4.28 25.91
C ARG A 54 -6.37 4.60 26.01
N ARG A 55 -6.73 5.88 26.11
CA ARG A 55 -8.13 6.33 26.14
C ARG A 55 -8.88 5.94 24.85
N ILE A 56 -8.25 6.13 23.69
CA ILE A 56 -8.83 5.74 22.40
C ILE A 56 -9.10 4.23 22.37
N GLU A 57 -8.11 3.42 22.76
CA GLU A 57 -8.25 1.96 22.78
C GLU A 57 -9.37 1.51 23.74
N ALA A 58 -9.46 2.09 24.93
CA ALA A 58 -10.50 1.76 25.90
C ALA A 58 -11.92 2.06 25.38
N VAL A 59 -12.09 3.10 24.55
CA VAL A 59 -13.37 3.41 23.90
C VAL A 59 -13.68 2.41 22.80
N LEU A 60 -12.70 2.05 21.98
CA LEU A 60 -12.87 1.08 20.90
C LEU A 60 -13.25 -0.31 21.41
N GLN A 61 -12.64 -0.77 22.50
CA GLN A 61 -12.92 -2.08 23.10
C GLN A 61 -14.33 -2.19 23.69
N LYS A 62 -14.97 -1.07 24.05
CA LYS A 62 -16.34 -1.05 24.59
C LYS A 62 -17.42 -1.11 23.51
N ARG A 63 -17.07 -0.90 22.23
CA ARG A 63 -18.05 -0.93 21.14
C ARG A 63 -18.51 -2.36 20.87
N ALA A 64 -19.79 -2.52 20.52
CA ALA A 64 -20.36 -3.82 20.17
C ALA A 64 -19.72 -4.46 18.93
N PHE A 65 -19.17 -3.64 18.02
CA PHE A 65 -18.47 -4.06 16.82
C PHE A 65 -17.04 -3.51 16.80
N LYS A 66 -16.10 -4.34 16.35
CA LYS A 66 -14.69 -3.94 16.19
C LYS A 66 -14.55 -2.98 15.01
N LEU A 67 -14.43 -1.69 15.31
CA LEU A 67 -14.07 -0.67 14.34
C LEU A 67 -12.54 -0.55 14.28
N PRO A 68 -11.92 -0.48 13.08
CA PRO A 68 -10.50 -0.18 12.97
C PRO A 68 -10.17 1.18 13.59
N ARG A 69 -9.07 1.24 14.35
CA ARG A 69 -8.60 2.47 15.00
C ARG A 69 -8.46 3.65 14.02
N HIS A 70 -7.96 3.39 12.81
CA HIS A 70 -7.79 4.45 11.80
C HIS A 70 -9.13 5.05 11.37
N THR A 71 -10.16 4.23 11.17
CA THR A 71 -11.50 4.68 10.79
C THR A 71 -12.12 5.53 11.88
N TRP A 72 -11.99 5.10 13.14
CA TRP A 72 -12.47 5.86 14.29
C TRP A 72 -11.82 7.24 14.40
N ILE A 73 -10.51 7.33 14.17
CA ILE A 73 -9.79 8.61 14.19
C ILE A 73 -10.29 9.52 13.05
N LEU A 74 -10.52 8.97 11.85
CA LEU A 74 -11.06 9.74 10.74
C LEU A 74 -12.47 10.27 11.03
N GLU A 75 -13.35 9.44 11.60
CA GLU A 75 -14.69 9.85 12.05
C GLU A 75 -14.59 11.01 13.04
N ALA A 76 -13.73 10.88 14.06
CA ALA A 76 -13.55 11.93 15.06
C ALA A 76 -12.97 13.24 14.49
N VAL A 77 -12.11 13.15 13.46
CA VAL A 77 -11.59 14.33 12.77
C VAL A 77 -12.69 15.02 11.97
N ILE A 78 -13.49 14.27 11.22
CA ILE A 78 -14.62 14.82 10.44
C ILE A 78 -15.62 15.49 11.39
N GLU A 79 -16.04 14.79 12.45
CA GLU A 79 -16.97 15.34 13.45
C GLU A 79 -16.44 16.62 14.10
N LYS A 80 -15.13 16.70 14.33
CA LYS A 80 -14.51 17.92 14.87
C LYS A 80 -14.48 19.06 13.86
N LEU A 81 -14.22 18.78 12.59
CA LEU A 81 -14.23 19.79 11.53
C LEU A 81 -15.63 20.35 11.31
N GLU A 82 -16.63 19.46 11.18
CA GLU A 82 -18.03 19.87 11.00
C GLU A 82 -18.50 20.82 12.11
N ARG A 83 -18.14 20.54 13.38
CA ARG A 83 -18.49 21.39 14.53
C ARG A 83 -17.80 22.76 14.57
N GLU A 84 -16.66 22.92 13.90
CA GLU A 84 -15.89 24.17 13.90
C GLU A 84 -16.14 25.00 12.63
N GLU A 85 -16.67 24.37 11.58
CA GLU A 85 -17.08 25.02 10.33
C GLU A 85 -18.51 25.59 10.38
N GLU A 86 -19.34 25.13 11.33
CA GLU A 86 -20.64 25.73 11.71
C GLU A 86 -20.48 26.98 12.58
#